data_AF-A0A125RC99-F1
#
_entry.id   AF-A0A125RC99-F1
#
_cell.length_a   1.000
_cell.length_b   1.000
_cell.length_c   1.000
_cell.angle_alpha   90.00
_cell.angle_beta   90.00
_cell.angle_gamma   90.00
#
_symmetry.space_group_name_H-M   'P 1'
#
loop_
_entity.id
_entity.type
_entity.pdbx_description
1 polymer ?
#
loop_
_entity_poly.entity_id
_entity_poly.type
_entity_poly.pdbx_seq_one_letter_code
_entity_poly.pdbx_strand_id
1 'polypeptide(L)'
;MIPQEVNVERNGSRVRFEIEGVSTDWMDESDRFKERIDESNLNKAFLSRHILKEIEIRNILDEGTGFLEGEEYKKAIECFDEVLFYDDEYGEALIGKSRALFCQKHFVKSLRYYLRAVVVSSDFEDEKYNKTLLEKSKEEIDAFPKLKKNIYAADEYFSEGEYQKALKNYKKALLIPSIGKEKILFKLYNKIATTHLKLNEFEDALMYFNASAKALNNDYAYYGKGLCEYEFQLDVAAESLKRAVKLEKGQLLEKGLILNELECYHDALETFDFLLENHFTVDKMYITALNGKMYAMRKLEMDLSEMEKVMDELAE
;
A
#
# COMPACT_ATOMS: atom_id res chain seq x y z
N MET A 1 20.36 28.27 -27.63
CA MET A 1 21.10 27.60 -26.54
C MET A 1 22.44 27.20 -27.11
N ILE A 2 23.52 27.66 -26.50
CA ILE A 2 24.88 27.30 -26.93
C ILE A 2 25.00 25.77 -26.75
N PRO A 3 25.40 25.01 -27.77
CA PRO A 3 25.64 23.58 -27.59
C PRO A 3 26.74 23.42 -26.53
N GLN A 4 26.40 22.79 -25.40
CA GLN A 4 27.39 22.47 -24.36
C GLN A 4 28.49 21.63 -25.00
N GLU A 5 29.75 21.99 -24.77
CA GLU A 5 30.88 21.25 -25.33
C GLU A 5 30.93 19.87 -24.66
N VAL A 6 30.60 18.84 -25.44
CA VAL A 6 30.79 17.44 -25.07
C VAL A 6 32.22 17.05 -25.46
N ASN A 7 33.05 16.74 -24.49
CA ASN A 7 34.36 16.15 -24.70
C ASN A 7 34.25 14.62 -24.67
N VAL A 8 34.95 13.96 -25.58
CA VAL A 8 34.99 12.49 -25.67
C VAL A 8 36.42 12.03 -25.43
N GLU A 9 36.64 11.31 -24.34
CA GLU A 9 37.92 10.69 -24.01
C GLU A 9 37.89 9.22 -24.45
N ARG A 10 38.99 8.74 -25.05
CA ARG A 10 39.13 7.35 -25.50
C ARG A 10 40.40 6.74 -24.92
N ASN A 11 40.28 5.55 -24.33
CA ASN A 11 41.40 4.79 -23.77
C ASN A 11 41.24 3.31 -24.16
N GLY A 12 41.95 2.88 -25.20
CA GLY A 12 41.75 1.56 -25.81
C GLY A 12 40.35 1.42 -26.40
N SER A 13 39.63 0.38 -25.99
CA SER A 13 38.22 0.14 -26.36
C SER A 13 37.21 0.88 -25.47
N ARG A 14 37.69 1.59 -24.44
CA ARG A 14 36.84 2.33 -23.50
C ARG A 14 36.67 3.79 -23.91
N VAL A 15 35.48 4.33 -23.66
CA VAL A 15 35.12 5.72 -23.97
C VAL A 15 34.48 6.35 -22.75
N ARG A 16 34.72 7.65 -22.55
CA ARG A 16 34.11 8.47 -21.51
C ARG A 16 33.64 9.77 -22.12
N PHE A 17 32.49 10.28 -21.70
CA PHE A 17 32.00 11.59 -22.11
C PHE A 17 32.06 12.56 -20.94
N GLU A 18 32.46 13.79 -21.20
CA GLU A 18 32.53 14.88 -20.23
C GLU A 18 31.77 16.10 -20.74
N ILE A 19 31.01 16.74 -19.85
CA ILE A 19 30.26 17.97 -20.07
C ILE A 19 30.44 18.86 -18.86
N GLU A 20 30.97 20.07 -19.07
CA GLU A 20 31.07 21.11 -18.02
C GLU A 20 31.72 20.61 -16.71
N GLY A 21 32.72 19.72 -16.82
CA GLY A 21 33.45 19.16 -15.67
C GLY A 21 32.81 17.95 -15.00
N VAL A 22 31.65 17.48 -15.48
CA VAL A 22 31.01 16.24 -15.05
C VAL A 22 31.18 15.20 -16.13
N SER A 23 31.50 13.96 -15.75
CA SER A 23 31.82 12.91 -16.71
C SER A 23 31.18 11.58 -16.34
N THR A 24 30.85 10.79 -17.36
CA THR A 24 30.42 9.40 -17.21
C THR A 24 31.57 8.56 -16.64
N ASP A 25 31.30 7.31 -16.25
CA ASP A 25 32.38 6.34 -16.07
C ASP A 25 33.00 5.93 -17.43
N TRP A 26 34.09 5.17 -17.37
CA TRP A 26 34.71 4.56 -18.54
C TRP A 26 33.85 3.40 -19.04
N MET A 27 33.25 3.59 -20.21
CA MET A 27 32.33 2.64 -20.83
C MET A 27 33.05 1.74 -21.82
N ASP A 28 32.90 0.43 -21.70
CA ASP A 28 33.44 -0.55 -22.65
C ASP A 28 32.57 -0.66 -23.91
N GLU A 29 32.92 -1.57 -24.83
CA GLU A 29 32.19 -1.74 -26.10
C GLU A 29 30.79 -2.33 -25.93
N SER A 30 30.54 -3.05 -24.84
CA SER A 30 29.24 -3.64 -24.50
C SER A 30 28.32 -2.69 -23.74
N ASP A 31 28.78 -1.48 -23.42
CA ASP A 31 27.99 -0.53 -22.66
C ASP A 31 26.75 -0.08 -23.45
N ARG A 32 25.57 -0.32 -22.87
CA ARG A 32 24.27 -0.01 -23.47
C ARG A 32 24.09 1.49 -23.75
N PHE A 33 24.79 2.36 -23.02
CA PHE A 33 24.80 3.78 -23.32
C PHE A 33 25.42 4.07 -24.69
N LYS A 34 26.45 3.31 -25.10
CA LYS A 34 27.01 3.42 -26.46
C LYS A 34 26.03 2.93 -27.53
N GLU A 35 25.23 1.91 -27.24
CA GLU A 35 24.16 1.49 -28.16
C GLU A 35 23.09 2.57 -28.35
N ARG A 36 22.84 3.37 -27.30
CA ARG A 36 21.86 4.48 -27.31
C ARG A 36 22.39 5.77 -27.92
N ILE A 37 23.71 5.92 -28.03
CA ILE A 37 24.34 7.09 -28.63
C ILE A 37 24.88 6.72 -29.99
N ASP A 38 24.06 6.99 -31.01
CA ASP A 38 24.58 7.11 -32.36
C ASP A 38 25.30 8.47 -32.48
N GLU A 39 26.63 8.45 -32.33
CA GLU A 39 27.52 9.61 -32.47
C GLU A 39 27.28 10.39 -33.78
N SER A 40 26.73 9.74 -34.80
CA SER A 40 26.54 10.33 -36.14
C SER A 40 25.20 11.05 -36.36
N ASN A 41 24.18 10.76 -35.54
CA ASN A 41 22.79 11.19 -35.79
C ASN A 41 22.19 12.11 -34.72
N LEU A 42 22.85 12.30 -33.57
CA LEU A 42 22.38 13.17 -32.49
C LEU A 42 23.00 14.57 -32.60
N ASN A 43 22.16 15.62 -32.57
CA ASN A 43 22.71 16.97 -32.41
C ASN A 43 23.38 17.10 -31.03
N LYS A 44 24.36 18.01 -30.91
CA LYS A 44 25.14 18.19 -29.67
C LYS A 44 24.26 18.39 -28.42
N ALA A 45 23.13 19.09 -28.54
CA ALA A 45 22.24 19.35 -27.42
C ALA A 45 21.50 18.08 -26.93
N PHE A 46 21.09 17.19 -27.84
CA PHE A 46 20.51 15.90 -27.46
C PHE A 46 21.56 14.98 -26.84
N LEU A 47 22.79 14.98 -27.37
CA LEU A 47 23.90 14.24 -26.79
C LEU A 47 24.17 14.69 -25.35
N SER A 48 24.20 16.00 -25.09
CA SER A 48 24.40 16.53 -23.75
C SER A 48 23.33 16.07 -22.76
N ARG A 49 22.06 16.08 -23.17
CA ARG A 49 20.95 15.60 -22.33
C ARG A 49 21.05 14.12 -22.01
N HIS A 50 21.46 13.28 -22.97
CA HIS A 50 21.63 11.84 -22.73
C HIS A 50 22.76 11.57 -21.75
N ILE A 51 23.90 12.24 -21.90
CA ILE A 51 25.04 12.11 -20.98
C ILE A 51 24.63 12.51 -19.55
N LEU A 52 23.98 13.65 -19.39
CA LEU A 52 23.48 14.07 -18.07
C LEU A 52 22.50 13.06 -17.48
N LYS A 53 21.61 12.48 -18.31
CA LYS A 53 20.66 11.48 -17.85
C LYS A 53 21.32 10.16 -17.45
N GLU A 54 22.37 9.73 -18.16
CA GLU A 54 23.12 8.52 -17.78
C GLU A 54 23.89 8.72 -16.47
N ILE A 55 24.48 9.90 -16.27
CA ILE A 55 25.13 10.24 -14.99
C ILE A 55 24.10 10.21 -13.86
N GLU A 56 22.91 10.77 -14.08
CA GLU A 56 21.80 10.71 -13.12
C GLU A 56 21.38 9.27 -12.81
N ILE A 57 21.19 8.42 -13.83
CA ILE A 57 20.88 7.00 -13.66
C ILE A 57 21.96 6.29 -12.84
N ARG A 58 23.24 6.54 -13.14
CA ARG A 58 24.37 5.94 -12.41
C ARG A 58 24.37 6.35 -10.94
N ASN A 59 24.17 7.63 -10.65
CA ASN A 59 24.05 8.12 -9.28
C ASN A 59 22.90 7.43 -8.53
N ILE A 60 21.73 7.26 -9.17
CA ILE A 60 20.59 6.56 -8.55
C ILE A 60 20.92 5.08 -8.30
N LEU A 61 21.68 4.43 -9.18
CA LEU A 61 22.14 3.05 -8.97
C LEU A 61 23.09 2.95 -7.78
N ASP A 62 24.05 3.87 -7.67
CA ASP A 62 24.99 3.93 -6.56
C ASP A 62 24.27 4.20 -5.23
N GLU A 63 23.28 5.09 -5.22
CA GLU A 63 22.41 5.30 -4.06
C GLU A 63 21.61 4.02 -3.72
N GLY A 64 21.01 3.38 -4.73
CA GLY A 64 20.25 2.15 -4.56
C GLY A 64 21.09 1.00 -4.02
N THR A 65 22.33 0.86 -4.46
CA THR A 65 23.29 -0.13 -3.93
C THR A 65 23.73 0.23 -2.51
N GLY A 66 23.99 1.50 -2.22
CA GLY A 66 24.27 1.97 -0.86
C GLY A 66 23.12 1.67 0.11
N PHE A 67 21.86 1.90 -0.29
CA PHE A 67 20.70 1.52 0.52
C PHE A 67 20.56 0.01 0.68
N LEU A 68 20.89 -0.78 -0.36
CA LEU A 68 20.86 -2.24 -0.29
C LEU A 68 21.89 -2.77 0.73
N GLU A 69 23.10 -2.23 0.72
CA GLU A 69 24.16 -2.54 1.68
C GLU A 69 23.83 -2.08 3.10
N GLY A 70 23.17 -0.92 3.22
CA GLY A 70 22.65 -0.39 4.48
C GLY A 70 21.38 -1.08 5.01
N GLU A 71 20.94 -2.18 4.38
CA GLU A 71 19.71 -2.92 4.70
C GLU A 71 18.40 -2.10 4.60
N GLU A 72 18.46 -0.93 3.97
CA GLU A 72 17.31 -0.06 3.69
C GLU A 72 16.58 -0.50 2.41
N TYR A 73 16.16 -1.77 2.37
CA TYR A 73 15.71 -2.43 1.14
C TYR A 73 14.53 -1.74 0.42
N LYS A 74 13.68 -0.99 1.12
CA LYS A 74 12.56 -0.27 0.48
C LYS A 74 13.05 0.90 -0.36
N LYS A 75 13.97 1.71 0.19
CA LYS A 75 14.60 2.81 -0.53
C LYS A 75 15.43 2.29 -1.70
N ALA A 76 16.17 1.19 -1.50
CA ALA A 76 16.88 0.53 -2.60
C ALA A 76 15.95 0.14 -3.75
N ILE A 77 14.79 -0.46 -3.45
CA ILE A 77 13.78 -0.80 -4.48
C ILE A 77 13.26 0.46 -5.18
N GLU A 78 13.01 1.56 -4.45
CA GLU A 78 12.57 2.83 -5.03
C GLU A 78 13.59 3.38 -6.04
N CYS A 79 14.88 3.41 -5.68
CA CYS A 79 15.96 3.80 -6.60
C CYS A 79 16.00 2.93 -7.85
N PHE A 80 15.97 1.60 -7.68
CA PHE A 80 15.98 0.70 -8.84
C PHE A 80 14.70 0.82 -9.69
N ASP A 81 13.55 1.08 -9.07
CA ASP A 81 12.30 1.33 -9.81
C ASP A 81 12.33 2.63 -10.60
N GLU A 82 13.00 3.66 -10.09
CA GLU A 82 13.22 4.90 -10.83
C GLU A 82 14.07 4.66 -12.08
N VAL A 83 15.17 3.91 -11.98
CA VAL A 83 15.97 3.53 -13.15
C VAL A 83 15.15 2.70 -14.14
N LEU A 84 14.39 1.72 -13.63
CA LEU A 84 13.55 0.85 -14.45
C LEU A 84 12.33 1.57 -15.07
N PHE A 85 11.97 2.75 -14.58
CA PHE A 85 10.96 3.60 -15.22
C PHE A 85 11.50 4.24 -16.50
N TYR A 86 12.78 4.60 -16.52
CA TYR A 86 13.43 5.15 -17.71
C TYR A 86 13.84 4.06 -18.71
N ASP A 87 14.36 2.95 -18.21
CA ASP A 87 14.77 1.80 -18.98
C ASP A 87 14.40 0.51 -18.24
N ASP A 88 13.30 -0.11 -18.64
CA ASP A 88 12.77 -1.29 -17.95
C ASP A 88 13.62 -2.55 -18.13
N GLU A 89 14.64 -2.48 -19.00
CA GLU A 89 15.63 -3.53 -19.28
C GLU A 89 17.02 -3.19 -18.72
N TYR A 90 17.14 -2.18 -17.84
CA TYR A 90 18.44 -1.85 -17.22
C TYR A 90 18.90 -2.99 -16.29
N GLY A 91 19.86 -3.81 -16.76
CA GLY A 91 20.25 -5.07 -16.12
C GLY A 91 20.74 -4.94 -14.67
N GLU A 92 21.56 -3.93 -14.38
CA GLU A 92 22.05 -3.65 -13.02
C GLU A 92 20.90 -3.31 -12.07
N ALA A 93 19.92 -2.50 -12.50
CA ALA A 93 18.74 -2.18 -11.72
C ALA A 93 17.84 -3.40 -11.50
N LEU A 94 17.68 -4.26 -12.53
CA LEU A 94 16.92 -5.52 -12.41
C LEU A 94 17.56 -6.45 -11.36
N ILE A 95 18.88 -6.62 -11.37
CA ILE A 95 19.61 -7.41 -10.37
C ILE A 95 19.55 -6.77 -8.99
N GLY A 96 19.80 -5.46 -8.89
CA GLY A 96 19.71 -4.72 -7.63
C GLY A 96 18.33 -4.88 -6.99
N LYS A 97 17.27 -4.68 -7.77
CA LYS A 97 15.89 -4.88 -7.33
C LYS A 97 15.60 -6.32 -6.94
N SER A 98 16.08 -7.29 -7.71
CA SER A 98 15.96 -8.72 -7.35
C SER A 98 16.56 -9.00 -5.98
N ARG A 99 17.79 -8.53 -5.72
CA ARG A 99 18.49 -8.73 -4.43
C ARG A 99 17.76 -8.05 -3.28
N ALA A 100 17.30 -6.80 -3.46
CA ALA A 100 16.52 -6.10 -2.44
C ALA A 100 15.21 -6.83 -2.10
N LEU A 101 14.50 -7.34 -3.11
CA LEU A 101 13.29 -8.15 -2.92
C LEU A 101 13.57 -9.49 -2.24
N PHE A 102 14.72 -10.11 -2.55
CA PHE A 102 15.16 -11.34 -1.90
C PHE A 102 15.36 -11.12 -0.39
N CYS A 103 16.03 -10.03 0.00
CA CYS A 103 16.22 -9.68 1.41
C CYS A 103 14.89 -9.38 2.13
N GLN A 104 13.90 -8.83 1.43
CA GLN A 104 12.53 -8.67 1.96
C GLN A 104 11.68 -9.97 1.96
N LYS A 105 12.25 -11.11 1.56
CA LYS A 105 11.58 -12.42 1.46
C LYS A 105 10.43 -12.46 0.43
N HIS A 106 10.50 -11.60 -0.59
CA HIS A 106 9.60 -11.61 -1.74
C HIS A 106 10.22 -12.42 -2.89
N PHE A 107 10.40 -13.72 -2.66
CA PHE A 107 11.19 -14.61 -3.52
C PHE A 107 10.61 -14.75 -4.91
N VAL A 108 9.29 -14.89 -5.05
CA VAL A 108 8.65 -15.01 -6.37
C VAL A 108 8.84 -13.74 -7.20
N LYS A 109 8.71 -12.55 -6.58
CA LYS A 109 8.97 -11.27 -7.27
C LYS A 109 10.45 -11.14 -7.62
N SER A 110 11.34 -11.48 -6.68
CA SER A 110 12.79 -11.45 -6.87
C SER A 110 13.23 -12.34 -8.05
N LEU A 111 12.72 -13.57 -8.14
CA LEU A 111 12.99 -14.50 -9.23
C LEU A 111 12.57 -13.93 -10.58
N ARG A 112 11.42 -13.25 -10.65
CA ARG A 112 10.97 -12.60 -11.89
C ARG A 112 11.95 -11.53 -12.37
N TYR A 113 12.45 -10.68 -11.48
CA TYR A 113 13.43 -9.63 -11.85
C TYR A 113 14.80 -10.23 -12.19
N TYR A 114 15.24 -11.25 -11.48
CA TYR A 114 16.48 -11.98 -11.79
C TYR A 114 16.43 -12.59 -13.19
N LEU A 115 15.38 -13.34 -13.53
CA LEU A 115 15.24 -13.96 -14.84
C LEU A 115 15.18 -12.91 -15.96
N ARG A 116 14.58 -11.74 -15.72
CA ARG A 116 14.62 -10.62 -16.67
C ARG A 116 16.05 -10.11 -16.88
N ALA A 117 16.83 -9.95 -15.81
CA ALA A 117 18.22 -9.51 -15.93
C ALA A 117 19.08 -10.48 -16.74
N VAL A 118 18.92 -11.79 -16.52
CA VAL A 118 19.64 -12.83 -17.28
C VAL A 118 19.26 -12.83 -18.77
N VAL A 119 18.02 -12.47 -19.11
CA VAL A 119 17.60 -12.30 -20.52
C VAL A 119 18.26 -11.08 -21.15
N VAL A 120 18.46 -10.00 -20.40
CA VAL A 120 19.15 -8.78 -20.89
C VAL A 120 20.63 -9.04 -21.12
N SER A 121 21.32 -9.69 -20.19
CA SER A 121 22.72 -10.11 -20.35
C SER A 121 22.99 -11.42 -19.61
N SER A 122 23.70 -12.33 -20.28
CA SER A 122 24.19 -13.57 -19.67
C SER A 122 25.21 -13.34 -18.55
N ASP A 123 25.80 -12.15 -18.45
CA ASP A 123 26.79 -11.84 -17.41
C ASP A 123 26.17 -11.81 -16.00
N PHE A 124 24.86 -11.63 -15.92
CA PHE A 124 24.12 -11.68 -14.65
C PHE A 124 23.76 -13.11 -14.23
N GLU A 125 24.07 -14.12 -15.04
CA GLU A 125 23.76 -15.52 -14.73
C GLU A 125 24.61 -16.01 -13.53
N ASP A 126 23.91 -16.28 -12.43
CA ASP A 126 24.44 -16.92 -11.22
C ASP A 126 23.59 -18.17 -10.92
N GLU A 127 24.13 -19.34 -11.26
CA GLU A 127 23.45 -20.63 -11.07
C GLU A 127 23.06 -20.87 -9.61
N LYS A 128 23.91 -20.48 -8.66
CA LYS A 128 23.67 -20.67 -7.22
C LYS A 128 22.53 -19.77 -6.74
N TYR A 129 22.52 -18.51 -7.15
CA TYR A 129 21.46 -17.57 -6.83
C TYR A 129 20.13 -18.00 -7.44
N ASN A 130 20.12 -18.42 -8.71
CA ASN A 130 18.94 -18.94 -9.39
C ASN A 130 18.33 -20.14 -8.66
N LYS A 131 19.16 -21.13 -8.32
CA LYS A 131 18.72 -22.32 -7.58
C LYS A 131 18.08 -21.95 -6.24
N THR A 132 18.73 -21.07 -5.48
CA THR A 132 18.22 -20.58 -4.19
C THR A 132 16.86 -19.87 -4.35
N LEU A 133 16.73 -19.02 -5.37
CA LEU A 133 15.49 -18.32 -5.68
C LEU A 133 14.36 -19.27 -6.06
N LEU A 134 14.62 -20.30 -6.87
CA LEU A 134 13.62 -21.30 -7.25
C LEU A 134 13.11 -22.08 -6.03
N GLU A 135 14.02 -22.55 -5.17
CA GLU A 135 13.68 -23.26 -3.94
C GLU A 135 12.82 -22.37 -3.02
N LYS A 136 13.25 -21.14 -2.76
CA LYS A 136 12.53 -20.20 -1.88
C LYS A 136 11.21 -19.70 -2.47
N SER A 137 11.14 -19.52 -3.78
CA SER A 137 9.89 -19.15 -4.48
C SER A 137 8.87 -20.26 -4.37
N LYS A 138 9.29 -21.53 -4.47
CA LYS A 138 8.41 -22.68 -4.26
C LYS A 138 7.88 -22.72 -2.83
N GLU A 139 8.74 -22.52 -1.83
CA GLU A 139 8.31 -22.41 -0.43
C GLU A 139 7.26 -21.30 -0.23
N GLU A 140 7.44 -20.12 -0.84
CA GLU A 140 6.50 -18.99 -0.75
C GLU A 140 5.14 -19.29 -1.42
N ILE A 141 5.15 -20.01 -2.55
CA ILE A 141 3.92 -20.43 -3.25
C ILE A 141 3.17 -21.46 -2.41
N ASP A 142 3.88 -22.47 -1.90
CA ASP A 142 3.31 -23.55 -1.09
C ASP A 142 2.83 -23.06 0.29
N ALA A 143 3.23 -21.84 0.70
CA ALA A 143 2.81 -21.23 1.96
C ALA A 143 1.38 -20.66 1.93
N PHE A 144 0.82 -20.35 0.75
CA PHE A 144 -0.50 -19.71 0.64
C PHE A 144 -1.66 -20.54 1.23
N PRO A 145 -1.74 -21.87 0.99
CA PRO A 145 -2.71 -22.73 1.67
C PRO A 145 -2.59 -22.69 3.20
N LYS A 146 -1.36 -22.65 3.73
CA LYS A 146 -1.11 -22.57 5.18
C LYS A 146 -1.57 -21.23 5.75
N LEU A 147 -1.35 -20.13 5.03
CA LEU A 147 -1.88 -18.81 5.38
C LEU A 147 -3.41 -18.86 5.49
N LYS A 148 -4.10 -19.35 4.45
CA LYS A 148 -5.56 -19.48 4.44
C LYS A 148 -6.08 -20.33 5.60
N LYS A 149 -5.45 -21.49 5.86
CA LYS A 149 -5.82 -22.37 6.96
C LYS A 149 -5.80 -21.65 8.32
N ASN A 150 -4.78 -20.83 8.58
CA ASN A 150 -4.70 -20.06 9.83
C ASN A 150 -5.78 -18.98 9.90
N ILE A 151 -6.11 -18.33 8.78
CA ILE A 151 -7.21 -17.35 8.74
C ILE A 151 -8.56 -18.04 9.03
N TYR A 152 -8.86 -19.17 8.38
CA TYR A 152 -10.12 -19.87 8.60
C TYR A 152 -10.26 -20.40 10.03
N ALA A 153 -9.20 -20.96 10.60
CA ALA A 153 -9.22 -21.38 12.00
C ALA A 153 -9.43 -20.18 12.95
N ALA A 154 -8.86 -19.02 12.62
CA ALA A 154 -9.08 -17.80 13.40
C ALA A 154 -10.50 -17.25 13.27
N ASP A 155 -11.10 -17.32 12.07
CA ASP A 155 -12.49 -16.93 11.83
C ASP A 155 -13.45 -17.81 12.65
N GLU A 156 -13.19 -19.11 12.73
CA GLU A 156 -13.93 -20.07 13.55
C GLU A 156 -13.87 -19.71 15.04
N TYR A 157 -12.65 -19.58 15.61
CA TYR A 157 -12.47 -19.15 17.00
C TYR A 157 -13.12 -17.79 17.29
N PHE A 158 -13.09 -16.86 16.33
CA PHE A 158 -13.73 -15.56 16.48
C PHE A 158 -15.25 -15.69 16.59
N SER A 159 -15.86 -16.56 15.78
CA SER A 159 -17.31 -16.80 15.81
C SER A 159 -17.78 -17.50 17.09
N GLU A 160 -16.91 -18.28 17.73
CA GLU A 160 -17.15 -18.93 19.02
C GLU A 160 -16.91 -18.00 20.22
N GLY A 161 -16.44 -16.76 20.00
CA GLY A 161 -16.09 -15.83 21.07
C GLY A 161 -14.72 -16.08 21.70
N GLU A 162 -13.93 -17.01 21.17
CA GLU A 162 -12.58 -17.33 21.65
C GLU A 162 -11.51 -16.37 21.07
N TYR A 163 -11.68 -15.07 21.33
CA TYR A 163 -10.91 -13.99 20.69
C TYR A 163 -9.39 -14.11 20.86
N GLN A 164 -8.90 -14.56 22.02
CA GLN A 164 -7.46 -14.79 22.24
C GLN A 164 -6.90 -15.88 21.30
N LYS A 165 -7.65 -16.96 21.05
CA LYS A 165 -7.23 -18.01 20.10
C LYS A 165 -7.34 -17.53 18.66
N ALA A 166 -8.36 -16.76 18.33
CA ALA A 166 -8.48 -16.11 17.03
C ALA A 166 -7.27 -15.22 16.74
N LEU A 167 -6.94 -14.32 17.67
CA LEU A 167 -5.82 -13.39 17.56
C LEU A 167 -4.49 -14.12 17.34
N LYS A 168 -4.25 -15.20 18.10
CA LYS A 168 -3.06 -16.04 17.93
C LYS A 168 -2.95 -16.62 16.52
N ASN A 169 -4.05 -17.09 15.94
CA ASN A 169 -4.05 -17.68 14.60
C ASN A 169 -3.97 -16.61 13.50
N TYR A 170 -4.61 -15.45 13.64
CA TYR A 170 -4.39 -14.33 12.72
C TYR A 170 -2.94 -13.84 12.73
N LYS A 171 -2.32 -13.69 13.91
CA LYS A 171 -0.90 -13.31 14.03
C LYS A 171 0.02 -14.36 13.38
N LYS A 172 -0.28 -15.65 13.51
CA LYS A 172 0.42 -16.71 12.75
C LYS A 172 0.26 -16.55 11.25
N ALA A 173 -0.93 -16.25 10.75
CA ALA A 173 -1.17 -16.01 9.32
C ALA A 173 -0.35 -14.81 8.80
N LEU A 174 -0.26 -13.74 9.60
CA LEU A 174 0.49 -12.53 9.25
C LEU A 174 1.99 -12.80 9.05
N LEU A 175 2.56 -13.70 9.85
CA LEU A 175 3.98 -14.09 9.80
C LEU A 175 4.33 -14.97 8.59
N ILE A 176 3.36 -15.58 7.91
CA ILE A 176 3.64 -16.45 6.76
C ILE A 176 4.03 -15.59 5.54
N PRO A 177 5.25 -15.71 4.99
CA PRO A 177 5.62 -15.05 3.73
C PRO A 177 4.97 -15.85 2.60
N SER A 178 3.99 -15.25 1.94
CA SER A 178 3.20 -15.94 0.92
C SER A 178 2.87 -14.98 -0.21
N ILE A 179 2.90 -15.53 -1.41
CA ILE A 179 2.42 -14.83 -2.60
C ILE A 179 0.96 -14.40 -2.39
N GLY A 180 0.65 -13.17 -2.79
CA GLY A 180 -0.70 -12.61 -2.67
C GLY A 180 -1.11 -12.15 -1.27
N LYS A 181 -0.29 -12.35 -0.22
CA LYS A 181 -0.59 -11.81 1.13
C LYS A 181 -0.85 -10.31 1.11
N GLU A 182 -0.07 -9.55 0.34
CA GLU A 182 -0.23 -8.10 0.16
C GLU A 182 -1.66 -7.72 -0.27
N LYS A 183 -2.28 -8.50 -1.18
CA LYS A 183 -3.64 -8.23 -1.69
C LYS A 183 -4.73 -8.42 -0.64
N ILE A 184 -4.46 -9.17 0.42
CA ILE A 184 -5.41 -9.47 1.50
C ILE A 184 -4.95 -8.90 2.85
N LEU A 185 -3.85 -8.16 2.87
CA LEU A 185 -3.20 -7.71 4.10
C LEU A 185 -4.11 -6.79 4.91
N PHE A 186 -4.78 -5.83 4.24
CA PHE A 186 -5.75 -4.94 4.88
C PHE A 186 -6.91 -5.72 5.53
N LYS A 187 -7.42 -6.78 4.88
CA LYS A 187 -8.47 -7.64 5.45
C LYS A 187 -7.98 -8.37 6.71
N LEU A 188 -6.75 -8.86 6.68
CA LEU A 188 -6.14 -9.53 7.84
C LEU A 188 -5.92 -8.55 8.99
N TYR A 189 -5.44 -7.34 8.71
CA TYR A 189 -5.32 -6.28 9.72
C TYR A 189 -6.67 -5.88 10.31
N ASN A 190 -7.70 -5.72 9.48
CA ASN A 190 -9.07 -5.48 9.95
C ASN A 190 -9.53 -6.59 10.90
N LYS A 191 -9.34 -7.87 10.54
CA LYS A 191 -9.69 -9.00 11.40
C LYS A 191 -8.96 -8.98 12.74
N ILE A 192 -7.65 -8.68 12.74
CA ILE A 192 -6.85 -8.54 13.96
C ILE A 192 -7.36 -7.37 14.81
N ALA A 193 -7.58 -6.21 14.20
CA ALA A 193 -8.06 -5.02 14.88
C ALA A 193 -9.44 -5.23 15.52
N THR A 194 -10.38 -5.81 14.78
CA THR A 194 -11.72 -6.16 15.31
C THR A 194 -11.64 -7.18 16.44
N THR A 195 -10.66 -8.09 16.41
CA THR A 195 -10.43 -9.04 17.52
C THR A 195 -9.94 -8.30 18.78
N HIS A 196 -9.04 -7.34 18.63
CA HIS A 196 -8.60 -6.46 19.71
C HIS A 196 -9.75 -5.60 20.27
N LEU A 197 -10.63 -5.06 19.42
CA LEU A 197 -11.85 -4.36 19.87
C LEU A 197 -12.73 -5.27 20.75
N LYS A 198 -12.93 -6.53 20.36
CA LYS A 198 -13.71 -7.49 21.17
C LYS A 198 -13.06 -7.85 22.51
N LEU A 199 -11.76 -7.62 22.63
CA LEU A 199 -11.00 -7.76 23.88
C LEU A 199 -10.91 -6.45 24.68
N ASN A 200 -11.51 -5.34 24.20
CA ASN A 200 -11.36 -3.98 24.73
C ASN A 200 -9.89 -3.48 24.73
N GLU A 201 -9.08 -3.97 23.78
CA GLU A 201 -7.67 -3.60 23.59
C GLU A 201 -7.59 -2.49 22.52
N PHE A 202 -8.09 -1.29 22.84
CA PHE A 202 -8.29 -0.20 21.88
C PHE A 202 -7.01 0.34 21.24
N GLU A 203 -5.88 0.35 21.96
CA GLU A 203 -4.59 0.83 21.44
C GLU A 203 -4.08 -0.07 20.31
N ASP A 204 -4.09 -1.39 20.54
CA ASP A 204 -3.71 -2.37 19.53
C ASP A 204 -4.70 -2.36 18.36
N ALA A 205 -6.00 -2.24 18.62
CA ALA A 205 -7.02 -2.12 17.58
C ALA A 205 -6.73 -0.91 16.67
N LEU A 206 -6.51 0.28 17.26
CA LEU A 206 -6.20 1.50 16.51
C LEU A 206 -4.91 1.35 15.69
N MET A 207 -3.87 0.73 16.25
CA MET A 207 -2.63 0.44 15.53
C MET A 207 -2.89 -0.41 14.27
N TYR A 208 -3.67 -1.49 14.39
CA TYR A 208 -3.96 -2.37 13.26
C TYR A 208 -4.94 -1.76 12.24
N PHE A 209 -5.91 -0.95 12.66
CA PHE A 209 -6.75 -0.21 11.72
C PHE A 209 -5.96 0.84 10.95
N ASN A 210 -5.01 1.54 11.59
CA ASN A 210 -4.08 2.43 10.90
C ASN A 210 -3.23 1.66 9.88
N ALA A 211 -2.70 0.48 10.25
CA ALA A 211 -1.97 -0.38 9.32
C ALA A 211 -2.84 -0.86 8.15
N SER A 212 -4.12 -1.15 8.39
CA SER A 212 -5.09 -1.52 7.35
C SER A 212 -5.36 -0.37 6.37
N ALA A 213 -5.68 0.82 6.88
CA ALA A 213 -5.93 2.02 6.08
C ALA A 213 -4.71 2.40 5.22
N LYS A 214 -3.50 2.20 5.74
CA LYS A 214 -2.24 2.39 5.00
C LYS A 214 -2.03 1.32 3.91
N ALA A 215 -2.40 0.06 4.18
CA ALA A 215 -2.26 -1.02 3.21
C ALA A 215 -3.25 -0.90 2.05
N LEU A 216 -4.47 -0.46 2.33
CA LEU A 216 -5.47 -0.12 1.34
C LEU A 216 -6.43 0.90 1.95
N ASN A 217 -6.69 2.00 1.25
CA ASN A 217 -7.74 2.94 1.64
C ASN A 217 -9.09 2.21 1.60
N ASN A 218 -9.64 1.86 2.78
CA ASN A 218 -10.88 1.08 2.89
C ASN A 218 -11.76 1.61 4.04
N ASP A 219 -13.07 1.71 3.78
CA ASP A 219 -14.04 2.32 4.69
C ASP A 219 -14.08 1.65 6.08
N TYR A 220 -13.99 0.31 6.12
CA TYR A 220 -14.05 -0.43 7.38
C TYR A 220 -12.87 -0.12 8.32
N ALA A 221 -11.68 0.15 7.77
CA ALA A 221 -10.54 0.56 8.59
C ALA A 221 -10.76 1.95 9.21
N TYR A 222 -11.27 2.91 8.44
CA TYR A 222 -11.59 4.25 8.94
C TYR A 222 -12.72 4.24 9.97
N TYR A 223 -13.71 3.39 9.78
CA TYR A 223 -14.75 3.15 10.76
C TYR A 223 -14.15 2.66 12.08
N GLY A 224 -13.36 1.58 12.04
CA GLY A 224 -12.71 1.02 13.23
C GLY A 224 -11.76 2.01 13.92
N LYS A 225 -11.02 2.82 13.14
CA LYS A 225 -10.23 3.94 13.68
C LYS A 225 -11.10 4.92 14.44
N GLY A 226 -12.18 5.40 13.81
CA GLY A 226 -13.11 6.36 14.40
C GLY A 226 -13.72 5.87 15.70
N LEU A 227 -14.06 4.58 15.78
CA LEU A 227 -14.52 3.94 17.03
C LEU A 227 -13.44 4.01 18.12
N CYS A 228 -12.20 3.60 17.82
CA CYS A 228 -11.12 3.64 18.81
C CYS A 228 -10.80 5.08 19.24
N GLU A 229 -10.74 6.00 18.29
CA GLU A 229 -10.45 7.42 18.53
C GLU A 229 -11.55 8.08 19.37
N TYR A 230 -12.83 7.69 19.16
CA TYR A 230 -13.96 8.12 19.98
C TYR A 230 -13.84 7.62 21.43
N GLU A 231 -13.50 6.35 21.64
CA GLU A 231 -13.27 5.79 22.98
C GLU A 231 -12.11 6.49 23.71
N PHE A 232 -11.10 6.95 22.96
CA PHE A 232 -10.00 7.76 23.50
C PHE A 232 -10.32 9.26 23.60
N GLN A 233 -11.54 9.69 23.23
CA GLN A 233 -11.97 11.10 23.21
C GLN A 233 -11.05 12.01 22.40
N LEU A 234 -10.57 11.52 21.26
CA LEU A 234 -9.71 12.27 20.36
C LEU A 234 -10.55 13.10 19.38
N ASP A 235 -10.16 14.36 19.18
CA ASP A 235 -10.86 15.30 18.27
C ASP A 235 -10.94 14.80 16.82
N VAL A 236 -10.04 13.89 16.43
CA VAL A 236 -9.96 13.33 15.07
C VAL A 236 -11.00 12.23 14.79
N ALA A 237 -11.73 11.76 15.80
CA ALA A 237 -12.66 10.64 15.65
C ALA A 237 -13.74 10.90 14.58
N ALA A 238 -14.33 12.09 14.60
CA ALA A 238 -15.34 12.48 13.62
C ALA A 238 -14.80 12.45 12.18
N GLU A 239 -13.58 12.95 11.95
CA GLU A 239 -12.93 12.93 10.63
C GLU A 239 -12.71 11.50 10.12
N SER A 240 -12.24 10.59 10.98
CA SER A 240 -12.10 9.18 10.63
C SER A 240 -13.45 8.54 10.29
N LEU A 241 -14.50 8.79 11.09
CA LEU A 241 -15.84 8.27 10.82
C LEU A 241 -16.44 8.81 9.51
N LYS A 242 -16.25 10.10 9.21
CA LYS A 242 -16.73 10.73 7.97
C LYS A 242 -16.15 10.07 6.73
N ARG A 243 -14.86 9.67 6.77
CA ARG A 243 -14.20 8.96 5.67
C ARG A 243 -14.76 7.57 5.40
N ALA A 244 -15.45 6.96 6.36
CA ALA A 244 -16.03 5.64 6.21
C ALA A 244 -17.45 5.74 5.65
N VAL A 245 -17.61 5.51 4.35
CA VAL A 245 -18.89 5.68 3.64
C VAL A 245 -19.53 4.32 3.37
N LYS A 246 -18.78 3.38 2.79
CA LYS A 246 -19.30 2.06 2.41
C LYS A 246 -19.26 1.09 3.57
N LEU A 247 -20.26 1.17 4.44
CA LEU A 247 -20.38 0.38 5.65
C LEU A 247 -21.63 -0.49 5.64
N GLU A 248 -21.61 -1.55 6.46
CA GLU A 248 -22.79 -2.36 6.71
C GLU A 248 -23.82 -1.58 7.54
N LYS A 249 -25.08 -1.96 7.42
CA LYS A 249 -26.22 -1.30 8.08
C LYS A 249 -26.02 -1.05 9.59
N GLY A 250 -25.57 -2.06 10.33
CA GLY A 250 -25.31 -1.90 11.77
C GLY A 250 -24.17 -0.91 12.07
N GLN A 251 -23.16 -0.86 11.21
CA GLN A 251 -22.02 0.07 11.34
C GLN A 251 -22.43 1.50 10.99
N LEU A 252 -23.30 1.69 10.00
CA LEU A 252 -23.88 3.00 9.68
C LEU A 252 -24.70 3.55 10.84
N LEU A 253 -25.50 2.69 11.48
CA LEU A 253 -26.27 3.08 12.67
C LEU A 253 -25.34 3.52 13.80
N GLU A 254 -24.34 2.71 14.15
CA GLU A 254 -23.37 3.04 15.20
C GLU A 254 -22.57 4.31 14.87
N LYS A 255 -22.11 4.47 13.61
CA LYS A 255 -21.46 5.69 13.13
C LYS A 255 -22.34 6.93 13.33
N GLY A 256 -23.60 6.90 12.90
CA GLY A 256 -24.51 8.04 13.00
C GLY A 256 -24.77 8.44 14.45
N LEU A 257 -24.90 7.46 15.35
CA LEU A 257 -25.07 7.71 16.79
C LEU A 257 -23.84 8.36 17.40
N ILE A 258 -22.63 7.88 17.07
CA ILE A 258 -21.39 8.49 17.56
C ILE A 258 -21.21 9.91 17.01
N LEU A 259 -21.55 10.15 15.74
CA LEU A 259 -21.50 11.51 15.17
C LEU A 259 -22.45 12.49 15.88
N ASN A 260 -23.61 12.02 16.33
CA ASN A 260 -24.51 12.81 17.17
C ASN A 260 -23.89 13.16 18.53
N GLU A 261 -23.19 12.22 19.16
CA GLU A 261 -22.50 12.44 20.43
C GLU A 261 -21.29 13.37 20.28
N LEU A 262 -20.63 13.33 19.12
CA LEU A 262 -19.56 14.26 18.72
C LEU A 262 -20.09 15.60 18.17
N GLU A 263 -21.38 15.88 18.31
CA GLU A 263 -22.05 17.11 17.86
C GLU A 263 -21.93 17.40 16.35
N CYS A 264 -21.54 16.39 15.55
CA CYS A 264 -21.45 16.46 14.09
C CYS A 264 -22.82 16.14 13.45
N TYR A 265 -23.83 16.96 13.79
CA TYR A 265 -25.24 16.66 13.48
C TYR A 265 -25.55 16.56 11.98
N HIS A 266 -24.93 17.39 11.13
CA HIS A 266 -25.14 17.31 9.68
C HIS A 266 -24.64 15.99 9.09
N ASP A 267 -23.44 15.53 9.49
CA ASP A 267 -22.89 14.25 9.04
C ASP A 267 -23.67 13.05 9.60
N ALA A 268 -24.20 13.19 10.82
CA ALA A 268 -25.08 12.20 11.41
C ALA A 268 -26.38 12.06 10.59
N LEU A 269 -27.02 13.17 10.23
CA LEU A 269 -28.22 13.18 9.38
C LEU A 269 -27.96 12.48 8.04
N GLU A 270 -26.90 12.86 7.33
CA GLU A 270 -26.55 12.24 6.05
C GLU A 270 -26.33 10.73 6.20
N THR A 271 -25.70 10.29 7.29
CA THR A 271 -25.49 8.87 7.60
C THR A 271 -26.81 8.14 7.83
N PHE A 272 -27.75 8.74 8.58
CA PHE A 272 -29.07 8.14 8.81
C PHE A 272 -29.93 8.13 7.54
N ASP A 273 -29.91 9.19 6.74
CA ASP A 273 -30.62 9.25 5.46
C ASP A 273 -30.16 8.13 4.54
N PHE A 274 -28.85 8.00 4.35
CA PHE A 274 -28.27 6.92 3.55
C PHE A 274 -28.66 5.53 4.06
N LEU A 275 -28.69 5.36 5.39
CA LEU A 275 -29.08 4.10 6.03
C LEU A 275 -30.55 3.75 5.75
N LEU A 276 -31.44 4.73 5.88
CA LEU A 276 -32.89 4.57 5.74
C LEU A 276 -33.30 4.39 4.27
N GLU A 277 -32.69 5.11 3.33
CA GLU A 277 -32.93 4.95 1.89
C GLU A 277 -32.68 3.51 1.41
N ASN A 278 -31.74 2.81 2.06
CA ASN A 278 -31.35 1.44 1.72
C ASN A 278 -31.95 0.39 2.68
N HIS A 279 -32.91 0.77 3.51
CA HIS A 279 -33.55 -0.10 4.50
C HIS A 279 -35.06 -0.10 4.35
N PHE A 280 -35.61 -1.25 3.94
CA PHE A 280 -37.00 -1.41 3.56
C PHE A 280 -37.84 -2.19 4.58
N THR A 281 -37.27 -2.54 5.74
CA THR A 281 -37.99 -3.31 6.76
C THR A 281 -38.12 -2.49 8.04
N VAL A 282 -39.33 -2.34 8.57
CA VAL A 282 -39.53 -1.67 9.85
C VAL A 282 -39.08 -2.61 10.96
N ASP A 283 -37.85 -2.42 11.43
CA ASP A 283 -37.24 -3.19 12.50
C ASP A 283 -36.63 -2.28 13.58
N LYS A 284 -36.05 -2.88 14.61
CA LYS A 284 -35.39 -2.13 15.70
C LYS A 284 -34.31 -1.18 15.18
N MET A 285 -33.58 -1.58 14.13
CA MET A 285 -32.50 -0.79 13.57
C MET A 285 -33.06 0.45 12.86
N TYR A 286 -34.11 0.27 12.07
CA TYR A 286 -34.85 1.34 11.39
C TYR A 286 -35.38 2.37 12.40
N ILE A 287 -36.06 1.92 13.45
CA ILE A 287 -36.58 2.80 14.52
C ILE A 287 -35.44 3.55 15.24
N THR A 288 -34.31 2.88 15.50
CA THR A 288 -33.15 3.52 16.15
C THR A 288 -32.53 4.58 15.25
N ALA A 289 -32.43 4.31 13.94
CA ALA A 289 -31.93 5.27 12.97
C ALA A 289 -32.85 6.51 12.86
N LEU A 290 -34.17 6.33 12.81
CA LEU A 290 -35.13 7.44 12.80
C LEU A 290 -35.04 8.29 14.07
N ASN A 291 -34.94 7.67 15.24
CA ASN A 291 -34.74 8.40 16.49
C ASN A 291 -33.43 9.19 16.50
N GLY A 292 -32.34 8.60 15.99
CA GLY A 292 -31.04 9.27 15.84
C GLY A 292 -31.11 10.46 14.88
N LYS A 293 -31.81 10.29 13.75
CA LYS A 293 -32.09 11.35 12.77
C LYS A 293 -32.89 12.49 13.40
N MET A 294 -34.02 12.18 14.06
CA MET A 294 -34.84 13.17 14.76
C MET A 294 -34.06 13.95 15.81
N TYR A 295 -33.17 13.28 16.55
CA TYR A 295 -32.31 13.95 17.52
C TYR A 295 -31.40 14.99 16.85
N ALA A 296 -30.74 14.62 15.74
CA ALA A 296 -29.89 15.53 14.98
C ALA A 296 -30.68 16.73 14.42
N MET A 297 -31.88 16.49 13.86
CA MET A 297 -32.76 17.56 13.34
C MET A 297 -33.14 18.57 14.42
N ARG A 298 -33.47 18.08 15.63
CA ARG A 298 -33.79 18.95 16.78
C ARG A 298 -32.61 19.79 17.21
N LYS A 299 -31.40 19.23 17.21
CA LYS A 299 -30.17 19.94 17.56
C LYS A 299 -29.77 21.00 16.53
N LEU A 300 -30.18 20.81 15.28
CA LEU A 300 -30.01 21.79 14.20
C LEU A 300 -31.16 22.79 14.08
N GLU A 301 -32.16 22.73 14.97
CA GLU A 301 -33.34 23.61 14.96
C GLU A 301 -34.09 23.61 13.61
N MET A 302 -34.16 22.45 12.94
CA MET A 302 -34.90 22.30 11.68
C MET A 302 -36.41 22.47 11.89
N ASP A 303 -37.15 22.84 10.83
CA ASP A 303 -38.58 23.14 10.93
C ASP A 303 -39.42 21.90 11.28
N LEU A 304 -40.51 22.13 12.02
CA LEU A 304 -41.48 21.10 12.44
C LEU A 304 -42.03 20.28 11.28
N SER A 305 -42.21 20.91 10.10
CA SER A 305 -42.73 20.24 8.90
C SER A 305 -41.77 19.21 8.31
N GLU A 306 -40.45 19.38 8.51
CA GLU A 306 -39.44 18.41 8.10
C GLU A 306 -39.36 17.25 9.10
N MET A 307 -39.55 17.54 10.39
CA MET A 307 -39.63 16.51 11.44
C MET A 307 -40.92 15.69 11.37
N GLU A 308 -42.06 16.29 10.99
CA GLU A 308 -43.35 15.61 10.84
C GLU A 308 -43.30 14.50 9.78
N LYS A 309 -42.61 14.71 8.65
CA LYS A 309 -42.41 13.66 7.64
C LYS A 309 -41.72 12.42 8.19
N VAL A 310 -40.76 12.59 9.09
CA VAL A 310 -40.04 11.49 9.74
C VAL A 310 -40.93 10.80 10.79
N MET A 311 -41.84 11.54 11.43
CA MET A 311 -42.81 10.98 12.39
C MET A 311 -43.94 10.21 11.70
N ASP A 312 -44.35 10.61 10.51
CA ASP A 312 -45.32 9.88 9.71
C ASP A 312 -44.76 8.51 9.27
N GLU A 313 -43.47 8.45 8.91
CA GLU A 313 -42.74 7.20 8.63
C GLU A 313 -42.64 6.24 9.85
N LEU A 314 -42.79 6.75 11.08
CA LEU A 314 -42.82 5.95 12.31
C LEU A 314 -44.21 5.38 12.62
N ALA A 315 -45.27 5.92 12.03
CA ALA A 315 -46.66 5.61 12.35
C ALA A 315 -47.29 4.55 11.42
N GLU A 316 -46.68 4.31 10.25
CA GLU A 316 -47.05 3.27 9.27
C GLU A 316 -46.38 1.91 9.55
#